data_AF-A0A3B9FR70-F1
#
_entry.id   AF-A0A3B9FR70-F1
#
_cell.length_a   1.000
_cell.length_b   1.000
_cell.length_c   1.000
_cell.angle_alpha   90.00
_cell.angle_beta   90.00
_cell.angle_gamma   90.00
#
_symmetry.space_group_name_H-M   'P 1'
#
loop_
_entity.id
_entity.type
_entity.pdbx_description
1 polymer ?
#
loop_
_entity_poly.entity_id
_entity_poly.type
_entity_poly.pdbx_seq_one_letter_code
_entity_poly.pdbx_strand_id
1 'polypeptide(L)'
;FGISGFRVDAVASMLYLDYGRQEGEWVPNRMGGNHNLEAIEFIRQFNQAIHEEYPQVISIAEESTAFPQITQPPHVGGLGFDFKWNMGWMHDVLGYFRASPWERSKRHDNLTFGATYQFSENFVQAFSHDEVVHGKGSLANKMNLPEQSERLANLRALMALQWTWPGKKTLFMGCEFGQWKEWDFNAPLDWALMNAPLHAGLVNLIRDLNRNYSSHPGWAKSDHQSDKFSWVDCDDRDRQTLSFLRLGEETGETLLVACNFSDRLVHRDWGCPHPGGWKVLLDTDSPHYGGEGSAGGTVFSSLANPCDGHPQSLSFSVGRWSVRILCPG
;
A
#
# COMPACT_ATOMS: atom_id res chain seq x y z
N PHE A 1 -11.36 26.75 -11.13
CA PHE A 1 -10.72 25.45 -11.47
C PHE A 1 -11.45 24.24 -10.90
N GLY A 2 -12.31 24.37 -9.86
CA GLY A 2 -13.18 23.26 -9.42
C GLY A 2 -12.43 22.03 -8.87
N ILE A 3 -11.22 22.25 -8.34
CA ILE A 3 -10.37 21.19 -7.80
C ILE A 3 -10.91 20.70 -6.44
N SER A 4 -10.72 19.41 -6.14
CA SER A 4 -11.20 18.78 -4.90
C SER A 4 -10.11 18.58 -3.86
N GLY A 5 -8.86 18.98 -4.15
CA GLY A 5 -7.78 18.82 -3.21
C GLY A 5 -6.44 19.38 -3.65
N PHE A 6 -5.52 19.39 -2.70
CA PHE A 6 -4.13 19.82 -2.86
C PHE A 6 -3.20 18.72 -2.39
N ARG A 7 -2.06 18.57 -3.06
CA ARG A 7 -0.93 17.78 -2.58
C ARG A 7 0.30 18.68 -2.53
N VAL A 8 0.95 18.76 -1.38
CA VAL A 8 2.17 19.55 -1.17
C VAL A 8 3.36 18.60 -1.14
N ASP A 9 4.28 18.82 -2.07
CA ASP A 9 5.54 18.09 -2.21
C ASP A 9 6.62 18.67 -1.28
N ALA A 10 7.52 17.81 -0.82
CA ALA A 10 8.69 18.15 -0.03
C ALA A 10 8.39 19.10 1.14
N VAL A 11 7.36 18.81 1.96
CA VAL A 11 6.95 19.67 3.10
C VAL A 11 8.11 19.91 4.07
N ALA A 12 9.01 18.93 4.22
CA ALA A 12 10.22 19.06 5.02
C ALA A 12 11.10 20.26 4.59
N SER A 13 11.13 20.62 3.30
CA SER A 13 11.86 21.78 2.80
C SER A 13 11.36 23.12 3.35
N MET A 14 10.08 23.17 3.75
CA MET A 14 9.48 24.32 4.40
C MET A 14 9.70 24.29 5.91
N LEU A 15 9.58 23.11 6.52
CA LEU A 15 9.55 22.93 7.98
C LEU A 15 10.90 23.17 8.67
N TYR A 16 12.02 22.99 7.96
CA TYR A 16 13.36 23.00 8.54
C TYR A 16 14.23 24.11 7.95
N LEU A 17 14.81 24.94 8.82
CA LEU A 17 15.71 26.03 8.48
C LEU A 17 17.06 25.54 7.97
N ASP A 18 17.43 24.30 8.29
CA ASP A 18 18.65 23.61 7.86
C ASP A 18 18.43 22.64 6.70
N TYR A 19 17.25 22.61 6.09
CA TYR A 19 16.98 21.74 4.95
C TYR A 19 17.94 22.03 3.78
N GLY A 20 18.75 21.03 3.43
CA GLY A 20 19.74 21.13 2.35
C GLY A 20 20.93 22.06 2.65
N ARG A 21 21.18 22.40 3.92
CA ARG A 21 22.26 23.31 4.34
C ARG A 21 23.26 22.60 5.26
N GLN A 22 24.52 22.98 5.21
CA GLN A 22 25.56 22.44 6.09
C GLN A 22 25.58 23.14 7.45
N GLU A 23 26.33 22.57 8.40
CA GLU A 23 26.59 23.21 9.68
C GLU A 23 27.24 24.59 9.48
N GLY A 24 26.68 25.62 10.12
CA GLY A 24 27.13 27.01 9.98
C GLY A 24 26.49 27.79 8.82
N GLU A 25 25.71 27.16 7.94
CA GLU A 25 25.03 27.80 6.81
C GLU A 25 23.56 28.19 7.10
N TRP A 26 23.10 27.98 8.34
CA TRP A 26 21.74 28.30 8.77
C TRP A 26 21.74 28.94 10.17
N VAL A 27 20.66 29.64 10.49
CA VAL A 27 20.50 30.34 11.77
C VAL A 27 19.30 29.74 12.52
N PRO A 28 19.44 29.42 13.82
CA PRO A 28 18.33 28.93 14.63
C PRO A 28 17.16 29.91 14.72
N ASN A 29 15.97 29.34 14.92
CA ASN A 29 14.78 30.13 15.22
C ASN A 29 14.89 30.79 16.61
N ARG A 30 13.90 31.64 16.95
CA ARG A 30 13.83 32.34 18.25
C ARG A 30 13.81 31.43 19.50
N MET A 31 13.59 30.12 19.34
CA MET A 31 13.61 29.11 20.40
C MET A 31 14.90 28.28 20.41
N GLY A 32 15.87 28.59 19.54
CA GLY A 32 17.14 27.87 19.43
C GLY A 32 17.11 26.57 18.63
N GLY A 33 15.98 26.25 17.99
CA GLY A 33 15.82 25.04 17.15
C GLY A 33 15.94 25.32 15.65
N ASN A 34 15.88 24.26 14.84
CA ASN A 34 15.90 24.33 13.38
C ASN A 34 14.50 24.40 12.73
N HIS A 35 13.41 24.31 13.50
CA HIS A 35 12.07 24.44 12.93
C HIS A 35 11.80 25.85 12.39
N ASN A 36 11.31 25.95 11.16
CA ASN A 36 10.87 27.19 10.55
C ASN A 36 9.46 27.55 11.05
N LEU A 37 9.38 28.39 12.08
CA LEU A 37 8.13 28.69 12.78
C LEU A 37 7.12 29.42 11.90
N GLU A 38 7.60 30.30 11.04
CA GLU A 38 6.80 31.07 10.09
C GLU A 38 6.18 30.14 9.03
N ALA A 39 6.94 29.16 8.53
CA ALA A 39 6.43 28.18 7.57
C ALA A 39 5.43 27.21 8.21
N ILE A 40 5.68 26.77 9.45
CA ILE A 40 4.73 25.94 10.22
C ILE A 40 3.40 26.69 10.38
N GLU A 41 3.46 27.95 10.77
CA GLU A 41 2.27 28.79 10.95
C GLU A 41 1.55 29.02 9.62
N PHE A 42 2.28 29.29 8.54
CA PHE A 42 1.72 29.40 7.20
C PHE A 42 0.97 28.13 6.78
N ILE A 43 1.54 26.94 6.98
CA ILE A 43 0.90 25.66 6.62
C ILE A 43 -0.39 25.45 7.42
N ARG A 44 -0.37 25.77 8.72
CA ARG A 44 -1.58 25.68 9.58
C ARG A 44 -2.67 26.61 9.09
N GLN A 45 -2.33 27.87 8.78
CA GLN A 45 -3.26 28.84 8.24
C GLN A 45 -3.79 28.42 6.85
N PHE A 46 -2.93 27.86 6.00
CA PHE A 46 -3.32 27.34 4.70
C PHE A 46 -4.39 26.24 4.84
N ASN A 47 -4.12 25.20 5.63
CA ASN A 47 -5.07 24.11 5.84
C ASN A 47 -6.37 24.61 6.49
N GLN A 48 -6.27 25.45 7.52
CA GLN A 48 -7.45 26.04 8.15
C GLN A 48 -8.32 26.81 7.13
N ALA A 49 -7.71 27.70 6.33
CA ALA A 49 -8.44 28.52 5.38
C ALA A 49 -9.13 27.70 4.28
N ILE A 50 -8.47 26.67 3.74
CA ILE A 50 -9.08 25.84 2.69
C ILE A 50 -10.26 25.01 3.22
N HIS A 51 -10.21 24.52 4.47
CA HIS A 51 -11.30 23.74 5.05
C HIS A 51 -12.45 24.61 5.57
N GLU A 52 -12.18 25.86 5.99
CA GLU A 52 -13.21 26.85 6.32
C GLU A 52 -14.04 27.24 5.09
N GLU A 53 -13.38 27.49 3.96
CA GLU A 53 -14.05 27.88 2.71
C GLU A 53 -14.65 26.66 1.97
N TYR A 54 -13.95 25.52 1.98
CA TYR A 54 -14.35 24.30 1.28
C TYR A 54 -14.20 23.06 2.18
N PRO A 55 -15.21 22.75 3.02
CA PRO A 55 -15.12 21.65 4.00
C PRO A 55 -14.88 20.24 3.43
N GLN A 56 -15.05 20.05 2.12
CA GLN A 56 -14.87 18.76 1.44
C GLN A 56 -13.53 18.65 0.70
N VAL A 57 -12.72 19.72 0.68
CA VAL A 57 -11.41 19.70 0.05
C VAL A 57 -10.48 18.78 0.84
N ILE A 58 -9.63 18.04 0.14
CA ILE A 58 -8.59 17.24 0.79
C ILE A 58 -7.23 17.92 0.65
N SER A 59 -6.40 17.85 1.67
CA SER A 59 -4.98 18.24 1.61
C SER A 59 -4.07 17.07 1.98
N ILE A 60 -3.06 16.83 1.14
CA ILE A 60 -2.14 15.71 1.27
C ILE A 60 -0.71 16.24 1.38
N ALA A 61 0.00 15.85 2.44
CA ALA A 61 1.41 16.15 2.61
C ALA A 61 2.30 15.00 2.13
N GLU A 62 3.43 15.33 1.54
CA GLU A 62 4.59 14.45 1.49
C GLU A 62 5.70 15.06 2.35
N GLU A 63 6.01 14.36 3.44
CA GLU A 63 6.95 14.79 4.47
C GLU A 63 7.80 13.60 4.89
N SER A 64 9.13 13.77 4.85
CA SER A 64 10.10 12.67 4.88
C SER A 64 11.03 12.66 6.11
N THR A 65 10.81 13.51 7.10
CA THR A 65 11.69 13.74 8.27
C THR A 65 11.04 13.38 9.62
N ALA A 66 9.96 12.58 9.58
CA ALA A 66 9.23 12.12 10.76
C ALA A 66 8.69 13.25 11.65
N PHE A 67 8.40 14.42 11.06
CA PHE A 67 7.76 15.51 11.78
C PHE A 67 6.39 15.01 12.32
N PRO A 68 6.08 15.26 13.60
CA PRO A 68 4.90 14.66 14.24
C PRO A 68 3.60 15.39 13.85
N GLN A 69 2.48 14.66 13.91
CA GLN A 69 1.12 15.22 13.86
C GLN A 69 0.82 15.97 12.55
N ILE A 70 1.32 15.46 11.43
CA ILE A 70 1.09 16.09 10.11
C ILE A 70 -0.39 16.14 9.78
N THR A 71 -1.13 15.06 10.05
CA THR A 71 -2.54 14.95 9.72
C THR A 71 -3.49 15.25 10.88
N GLN A 72 -2.99 15.90 11.94
CA GLN A 72 -3.79 16.31 13.08
C GLN A 72 -4.19 17.78 12.97
N PRO A 73 -5.32 18.20 13.56
CA PRO A 73 -5.75 19.60 13.55
C PRO A 73 -4.74 20.55 14.22
N PRO A 74 -4.66 21.83 13.77
CA PRO A 74 -3.77 22.82 14.39
C PRO A 74 -3.98 23.04 15.89
N HIS A 75 -5.23 22.95 16.38
CA HIS A 75 -5.57 23.20 17.78
C HIS A 75 -5.00 22.15 18.77
N VAL A 76 -4.59 20.97 18.29
CA VAL A 76 -3.87 19.95 19.08
C VAL A 76 -2.36 19.92 18.77
N GLY A 77 -1.86 20.85 17.96
CA GLY A 77 -0.43 20.96 17.62
C GLY A 77 -0.06 20.46 16.22
N GLY A 78 -1.01 19.91 15.45
CA GLY A 78 -0.73 19.38 14.12
C GLY A 78 -0.59 20.44 13.01
N LEU A 79 -0.37 19.99 11.77
CA LEU A 79 -0.28 20.86 10.59
C LEU A 79 -1.60 21.03 9.84
N GLY A 80 -2.61 20.20 10.14
CA GLY A 80 -3.95 20.29 9.56
C GLY A 80 -4.10 19.61 8.19
N PHE A 81 -3.15 18.79 7.74
CA PHE A 81 -3.38 18.00 6.53
C PHE A 81 -4.42 16.91 6.76
N ASP A 82 -5.18 16.52 5.73
CA ASP A 82 -6.09 15.37 5.85
C ASP A 82 -5.33 14.05 5.76
N PHE A 83 -4.30 14.00 4.91
CA PHE A 83 -3.50 12.81 4.68
C PHE A 83 -2.00 13.08 4.55
N LYS A 84 -1.20 12.03 4.76
CA LYS A 84 0.26 12.01 4.56
C LYS A 84 0.67 10.84 3.67
N TRP A 85 1.57 11.04 2.72
CA TRP A 85 2.19 9.92 2.00
C TRP A 85 3.04 9.07 2.95
N ASN A 86 2.84 7.75 2.91
CA ASN A 86 3.62 6.82 3.71
C ASN A 86 4.92 6.44 2.99
N MET A 87 5.90 7.34 3.06
CA MET A 87 7.20 7.14 2.41
C MET A 87 7.98 5.96 3.00
N GLY A 88 7.83 5.70 4.30
CA GLY A 88 8.44 4.56 4.97
C GLY A 88 7.93 3.23 4.41
N TRP A 89 6.60 3.04 4.40
CA TRP A 89 5.99 1.84 3.83
C TRP A 89 6.35 1.65 2.36
N MET A 90 6.34 2.73 1.57
CA MET A 90 6.73 2.67 0.16
C MET A 90 8.17 2.17 0.02
N HIS A 91 9.12 2.73 0.77
CA HIS A 91 10.53 2.36 0.70
C HIS A 91 10.73 0.91 1.14
N ASP A 92 10.14 0.52 2.26
CA ASP A 92 10.31 -0.81 2.84
C ASP A 92 9.74 -1.89 1.91
N VAL A 93 8.48 -1.73 1.47
CA VAL A 93 7.82 -2.68 0.58
C VAL A 93 8.54 -2.77 -0.76
N LEU A 94 8.90 -1.65 -1.40
CA LEU A 94 9.69 -1.73 -2.63
C LEU A 94 11.07 -2.35 -2.38
N GLY A 95 11.69 -2.12 -1.23
CA GLY A 95 12.93 -2.78 -0.82
C GLY A 95 12.81 -4.30 -0.72
N TYR A 96 11.68 -4.80 -0.20
CA TYR A 96 11.37 -6.23 -0.19
C TYR A 96 11.21 -6.79 -1.60
N PHE A 97 10.39 -6.15 -2.43
CA PHE A 97 10.09 -6.65 -3.78
C PHE A 97 11.28 -6.55 -4.75
N ARG A 98 12.21 -5.59 -4.52
CA ARG A 98 13.50 -5.48 -5.23
C ARG A 98 14.52 -6.54 -4.83
N ALA A 99 14.37 -7.13 -3.64
CA ALA A 99 15.28 -8.17 -3.19
C ALA A 99 15.07 -9.46 -3.98
N SER A 100 16.18 -10.17 -4.19
CA SER A 100 16.12 -11.51 -4.76
C SER A 100 15.32 -12.45 -3.86
N PRO A 101 14.64 -13.49 -4.40
CA PRO A 101 13.82 -14.39 -3.59
C PRO A 101 14.54 -14.99 -2.38
N TRP A 102 15.82 -15.36 -2.49
CA TRP A 102 16.57 -15.94 -1.37
C TRP A 102 16.89 -14.92 -0.25
N GLU A 103 16.80 -13.62 -0.52
CA GLU A 103 17.08 -12.53 0.45
C GLU A 103 15.81 -12.10 1.21
N ARG A 104 14.63 -12.43 0.69
CA ARG A 104 13.35 -11.95 1.20
C ARG A 104 13.08 -12.36 2.64
N SER A 105 13.51 -13.55 3.07
CA SER A 105 13.36 -13.98 4.48
C SER A 105 14.10 -13.06 5.45
N LYS A 106 15.29 -12.56 5.06
CA LYS A 106 16.10 -11.60 5.84
C LYS A 106 15.54 -10.18 5.82
N ARG A 107 14.66 -9.88 4.87
CA ARG A 107 14.03 -8.57 4.68
C ARG A 107 12.55 -8.59 5.02
N HIS A 108 12.04 -9.66 5.63
CA HIS A 108 10.60 -9.82 5.88
C HIS A 108 10.02 -8.71 6.75
N ASP A 109 10.83 -8.14 7.65
CA ASP A 109 10.42 -6.98 8.46
C ASP A 109 10.04 -5.76 7.62
N ASN A 110 10.54 -5.64 6.38
CA ASN A 110 10.12 -4.58 5.47
C ASN A 110 8.62 -4.65 5.11
N LEU A 111 7.97 -5.81 5.26
CA LEU A 111 6.54 -5.95 5.01
C LEU A 111 5.69 -5.71 6.27
N THR A 112 6.29 -5.78 7.46
CA THR A 112 5.58 -5.75 8.74
C THR A 112 5.83 -4.48 9.53
N PHE A 113 7.01 -3.86 9.40
CA PHE A 113 7.42 -2.68 10.14
C PHE A 113 6.47 -1.50 9.94
N GLY A 114 5.97 -1.30 8.72
CA GLY A 114 4.98 -0.27 8.40
C GLY A 114 3.73 -0.33 9.29
N ALA A 115 3.31 -1.52 9.74
CA ALA A 115 2.14 -1.68 10.60
C ALA A 115 2.33 -1.09 11.99
N THR A 116 3.57 -0.94 12.47
CA THR A 116 3.88 -0.41 13.81
C THR A 116 3.50 1.07 13.96
N TYR A 117 3.49 1.81 12.86
CA TYR A 117 3.13 3.23 12.83
C TYR A 117 1.98 3.54 11.88
N GLN A 118 1.39 2.55 11.19
CA GLN A 118 0.36 2.75 10.15
C GLN A 118 -0.87 3.57 10.60
N PHE A 119 -1.12 3.70 11.90
CA PHE A 119 -2.25 4.43 12.47
C PHE A 119 -1.83 5.70 13.24
N SER A 120 -0.57 6.13 13.13
CA SER A 120 -0.10 7.39 13.72
C SER A 120 -0.51 8.63 12.92
N GLU A 121 -0.75 8.47 11.62
CA GLU A 121 -1.18 9.51 10.69
C GLU A 121 -2.21 8.90 9.72
N ASN A 122 -2.98 9.77 9.05
CA ASN A 122 -3.87 9.35 8.00
C ASN A 122 -3.09 9.07 6.71
N PHE A 123 -2.53 7.86 6.59
CA PHE A 123 -1.63 7.56 5.49
C PHE A 123 -2.30 7.33 4.13
N VAL A 124 -1.56 7.68 3.06
CA VAL A 124 -1.77 7.25 1.67
C VAL A 124 -0.59 6.40 1.23
N GLN A 125 -0.87 5.20 0.75
CA GLN A 125 0.12 4.29 0.17
C GLN A 125 0.33 4.69 -1.28
N ALA A 126 1.44 5.36 -1.54
CA ALA A 126 1.74 5.99 -2.82
C ALA A 126 2.92 5.34 -3.52
N PHE A 127 2.72 4.90 -4.76
CA PHE A 127 3.79 4.68 -5.73
C PHE A 127 3.73 5.81 -6.75
N SER A 128 4.54 6.85 -6.51
CA SER A 128 4.53 8.09 -7.30
C SER A 128 5.49 8.02 -8.50
N HIS A 129 5.50 9.11 -9.27
CA HIS A 129 6.42 9.32 -10.39
C HIS A 129 7.90 9.27 -9.97
N ASP A 130 8.24 9.76 -8.78
CA ASP A 130 9.62 9.76 -8.28
C ASP A 130 10.21 8.37 -8.14
N GLU A 131 9.37 7.34 -8.00
CA GLU A 131 9.83 5.96 -7.83
C GLU A 131 10.12 5.25 -9.15
N VAL A 132 9.80 5.84 -10.30
CA VAL A 132 9.94 5.20 -11.62
C VAL A 132 10.78 6.03 -12.60
N VAL A 133 11.73 6.79 -12.08
CA VAL A 133 12.66 7.67 -12.82
C VAL A 133 14.09 7.59 -12.27
N HIS A 134 15.01 8.33 -12.91
CA HIS A 134 16.38 8.57 -12.44
C HIS A 134 17.18 7.28 -12.15
N GLY A 135 16.99 6.24 -12.97
CA GLY A 135 17.70 4.96 -12.83
C GLY A 135 17.13 4.05 -11.73
N LYS A 136 16.03 4.43 -11.07
CA LYS A 136 15.38 3.58 -10.07
C LYS A 136 14.67 2.37 -10.70
N GLY A 137 14.42 2.39 -12.01
CA GLY A 137 13.63 1.42 -12.76
C GLY A 137 12.12 1.59 -12.61
N SER A 138 11.35 1.09 -13.58
CA SER A 138 9.89 0.97 -13.48
C SER A 138 9.47 -0.03 -12.40
N LEU A 139 8.21 0.02 -11.92
CA LEU A 139 7.73 -0.96 -10.93
C LEU A 139 7.84 -2.41 -11.44
N ALA A 140 7.59 -2.65 -12.73
CA ALA A 140 7.74 -3.98 -13.32
C ALA A 140 9.18 -4.49 -13.26
N ASN A 141 10.16 -3.62 -13.54
CA ASN A 141 11.57 -3.99 -13.47
C ASN A 141 12.12 -4.08 -12.05
N LYS A 142 11.49 -3.40 -11.07
CA LYS A 142 11.82 -3.55 -9.65
C LYS A 142 11.52 -4.94 -9.09
N MET A 143 10.66 -5.74 -9.71
CA MET A 143 10.31 -7.07 -9.14
C MET A 143 11.47 -8.06 -9.11
N ASN A 144 12.58 -7.76 -9.82
CA ASN A 144 13.86 -8.46 -9.77
C ASN A 144 13.78 -10.00 -9.90
N LEU A 145 12.90 -10.47 -10.79
CA LEU A 145 12.78 -11.88 -11.18
C LEU A 145 13.37 -12.12 -12.58
N PRO A 146 13.83 -13.35 -12.92
CA PRO A 146 14.43 -13.62 -14.22
C PRO A 146 13.45 -13.45 -15.39
N GLU A 147 12.24 -14.02 -15.24
CA GLU A 147 11.23 -14.05 -16.30
C GLU A 147 10.27 -12.86 -16.23
N GLN A 148 9.92 -12.29 -17.38
CA GLN A 148 8.99 -11.15 -17.46
C GLN A 148 7.60 -11.49 -16.94
N SER A 149 7.13 -12.72 -17.18
CA SER A 149 5.85 -13.21 -16.67
C SER A 149 5.81 -13.24 -15.15
N GLU A 150 6.88 -13.69 -14.52
CA GLU A 150 7.01 -13.71 -13.06
C GLU A 150 7.13 -12.30 -12.49
N ARG A 151 7.85 -11.38 -13.16
CA ARG A 151 7.86 -9.97 -12.78
C ARG A 151 6.45 -9.39 -12.76
N LEU A 152 5.64 -9.64 -13.80
CA LEU A 152 4.26 -9.15 -13.83
C LEU A 152 3.37 -9.86 -12.79
N ALA A 153 3.59 -11.13 -12.48
CA ALA A 153 2.89 -11.81 -11.39
C ALA A 153 3.21 -11.17 -10.02
N ASN A 154 4.49 -10.95 -9.73
CA ASN A 154 4.95 -10.29 -8.50
C ASN A 154 4.45 -8.84 -8.41
N LEU A 155 4.36 -8.14 -9.55
CA LEU A 155 3.78 -6.80 -9.63
C LEU A 155 2.27 -6.84 -9.31
N ARG A 156 1.52 -7.82 -9.83
CA ARG A 156 0.11 -8.02 -9.45
C ARG A 156 -0.04 -8.24 -7.94
N ALA A 157 0.83 -9.05 -7.34
CA ALA A 157 0.85 -9.28 -5.90
C ALA A 157 1.14 -7.99 -5.10
N LEU A 158 2.12 -7.18 -5.54
CA LEU A 158 2.40 -5.87 -4.97
C LEU A 158 1.18 -4.93 -5.04
N MET A 159 0.47 -4.89 -6.17
CA MET A 159 -0.73 -4.06 -6.32
C MET A 159 -1.85 -4.52 -5.40
N ALA A 160 -2.10 -5.83 -5.30
CA ALA A 160 -3.09 -6.35 -4.36
C ALA A 160 -2.71 -6.04 -2.89
N LEU A 161 -1.43 -6.14 -2.53
CA LEU A 161 -0.94 -5.73 -1.21
C LEU A 161 -1.20 -4.23 -0.97
N GLN A 162 -0.86 -3.36 -1.92
CA GLN A 162 -1.12 -1.91 -1.80
C GLN A 162 -2.60 -1.62 -1.55
N TRP A 163 -3.51 -2.24 -2.32
CA TRP A 163 -4.96 -2.02 -2.21
C TRP A 163 -5.56 -2.57 -0.91
N THR A 164 -5.01 -3.67 -0.38
CA THR A 164 -5.51 -4.31 0.85
C THR A 164 -4.87 -3.77 2.13
N TRP A 165 -3.67 -3.19 2.05
CA TRP A 165 -3.03 -2.52 3.17
C TRP A 165 -3.90 -1.37 3.71
N PRO A 166 -3.87 -1.00 5.01
CA PRO A 166 -4.57 0.19 5.50
C PRO A 166 -4.09 1.50 4.83
N GLY A 167 -4.91 2.56 4.86
CA GLY A 167 -4.63 3.85 4.22
C GLY A 167 -5.14 4.00 2.78
N LYS A 168 -5.18 5.23 2.25
CA LYS A 168 -5.64 5.50 0.86
C LYS A 168 -4.61 5.08 -0.19
N LYS A 169 -4.96 5.10 -1.48
CA LYS A 169 -4.14 4.57 -2.58
C LYS A 169 -3.78 5.65 -3.59
N THR A 170 -2.51 5.68 -4.00
CA THR A 170 -2.03 6.47 -5.13
C THR A 170 -1.11 5.61 -6.00
N LEU A 171 -1.37 5.58 -7.30
CA LEU A 171 -0.57 4.87 -8.29
C LEU A 171 -0.30 5.79 -9.48
N PHE A 172 0.96 5.93 -9.87
CA PHE A 172 1.35 6.76 -11.00
C PHE A 172 1.10 6.07 -12.35
N MET A 173 0.75 6.86 -13.37
CA MET A 173 0.47 6.37 -14.72
C MET A 173 1.61 5.53 -15.30
N GLY A 174 1.28 4.51 -16.08
CA GLY A 174 2.22 3.53 -16.59
C GLY A 174 2.41 2.33 -15.67
N CYS A 175 2.19 2.49 -14.37
CA CYS A 175 2.31 1.38 -13.40
C CYS A 175 1.14 0.40 -13.50
N GLU A 176 -0.05 0.87 -13.84
CA GLU A 176 -1.30 0.10 -13.91
C GLU A 176 -1.34 -0.93 -15.04
N PHE A 177 -0.48 -0.79 -16.04
CA PHE A 177 -0.26 -1.79 -17.09
C PHE A 177 1.17 -2.32 -17.10
N GLY A 178 1.99 -2.00 -16.10
CA GLY A 178 3.31 -2.60 -15.92
C GLY A 178 4.30 -2.17 -17.00
N GLN A 179 4.39 -0.87 -17.28
CA GLN A 179 5.35 -0.32 -18.23
C GLN A 179 6.78 -0.78 -17.90
N TRP A 180 7.53 -1.18 -18.93
CA TRP A 180 8.91 -1.63 -18.76
C TRP A 180 9.89 -0.47 -18.58
N LYS A 181 9.79 0.56 -19.41
CA LYS A 181 10.67 1.72 -19.32
C LYS A 181 10.33 2.57 -18.10
N GLU A 182 11.34 3.26 -17.57
CA GLU A 182 11.12 4.39 -16.69
C GLU A 182 10.21 5.43 -17.35
N TRP A 183 9.55 6.23 -16.52
CA TRP A 183 8.78 7.35 -17.04
C TRP A 183 9.74 8.38 -17.64
N ASP A 184 9.44 8.82 -18.85
CA ASP A 184 10.13 9.90 -19.54
C ASP A 184 9.12 11.01 -19.81
N PHE A 185 9.37 12.19 -19.25
CA PHE A 185 8.49 13.34 -19.41
C PHE A 185 8.43 13.86 -20.85
N ASN A 186 9.40 13.49 -21.71
CA ASN A 186 9.43 13.87 -23.12
C ASN A 186 8.81 12.83 -24.06
N ALA A 187 8.39 11.67 -23.55
CA ALA A 187 7.86 10.58 -24.36
C ALA A 187 6.45 10.17 -23.92
N PRO A 188 5.60 9.69 -24.84
CA PRO A 188 4.36 9.06 -24.47
C PRO A 188 4.62 7.76 -23.71
N LEU A 189 3.66 7.36 -22.88
CA LEU A 189 3.63 6.02 -22.29
C LEU A 189 3.62 4.94 -23.38
N ASP A 190 4.17 3.76 -23.06
CA ASP A 190 4.28 2.61 -23.98
C ASP A 190 2.92 1.89 -24.16
N TRP A 191 1.91 2.59 -24.69
CA TRP A 191 0.51 2.11 -24.79
C TRP A 191 0.34 0.79 -25.55
N ALA A 192 1.27 0.47 -26.47
CA ALA A 192 1.26 -0.79 -27.21
C ALA A 192 1.34 -2.03 -26.30
N LEU A 193 1.89 -1.89 -25.09
CA LEU A 193 1.95 -2.97 -24.09
C LEU A 193 0.57 -3.47 -23.69
N MET A 194 -0.48 -2.64 -23.73
CA MET A 194 -1.84 -3.06 -23.38
C MET A 194 -2.41 -4.15 -24.31
N ASN A 195 -1.81 -4.36 -25.49
CA ASN A 195 -2.19 -5.44 -26.40
C ASN A 195 -1.58 -6.80 -26.02
N ALA A 196 -0.58 -6.81 -25.13
CA ALA A 196 0.03 -8.04 -24.65
C ALA A 196 -0.80 -8.61 -23.48
N PRO A 197 -1.13 -9.92 -23.49
CA PRO A 197 -2.05 -10.53 -22.51
C PRO A 197 -1.69 -10.28 -21.04
N LEU A 198 -0.40 -10.34 -20.69
CA LEU A 198 0.04 -10.17 -19.30
C LEU A 198 -0.15 -8.73 -18.78
N HIS A 199 0.07 -7.74 -19.65
CA HIS A 199 -0.15 -6.33 -19.31
C HIS A 199 -1.65 -6.00 -19.24
N ALA A 200 -2.45 -6.54 -20.17
CA ALA A 200 -3.91 -6.44 -20.10
C ALA A 200 -4.48 -7.08 -18.82
N GLY A 201 -3.88 -8.19 -18.37
CA GLY A 201 -4.22 -8.84 -17.10
C GLY A 201 -3.98 -7.96 -15.88
N LEU A 202 -2.89 -7.19 -15.86
CA LEU A 202 -2.62 -6.22 -14.80
C LEU A 202 -3.62 -5.06 -14.80
N VAL A 203 -4.01 -4.56 -15.99
CA VAL A 203 -5.07 -3.54 -16.11
C VAL A 203 -6.41 -4.06 -15.57
N ASN A 204 -6.77 -5.30 -15.90
CA ASN A 204 -7.97 -5.94 -15.36
C ASN A 204 -7.90 -6.07 -13.83
N LEU A 205 -6.73 -6.44 -13.29
CA LEU A 205 -6.53 -6.50 -11.85
C LEU A 205 -6.77 -5.13 -11.19
N ILE A 206 -6.17 -4.06 -11.70
CA ILE A 206 -6.35 -2.71 -11.14
C ILE A 206 -7.82 -2.27 -11.23
N ARG A 207 -8.51 -2.59 -12.34
CA ARG A 207 -9.94 -2.32 -12.49
C ARG A 207 -10.76 -3.02 -11.40
N ASP A 208 -10.51 -4.30 -11.15
CA ASP A 208 -11.29 -5.09 -10.20
C ASP A 208 -10.91 -4.76 -8.75
N LEU A 209 -9.65 -4.44 -8.47
CA LEU A 209 -9.21 -3.88 -7.18
C LEU A 209 -9.93 -2.56 -6.88
N ASN A 210 -9.99 -1.64 -7.84
CA ASN A 210 -10.71 -0.38 -7.69
C ASN A 210 -12.22 -0.59 -7.48
N ARG A 211 -12.83 -1.50 -8.25
CA ARG A 211 -14.24 -1.83 -8.09
C ARG A 211 -14.50 -2.33 -6.67
N ASN A 212 -13.77 -3.35 -6.22
CA ASN A 212 -13.96 -3.90 -4.89
C ASN A 212 -13.66 -2.86 -3.79
N TYR A 213 -12.59 -2.08 -3.91
CA TYR A 213 -12.24 -1.05 -2.92
C TYR A 213 -13.35 0.01 -2.77
N SER A 214 -14.01 0.38 -3.87
CA SER A 214 -15.11 1.36 -3.87
C SER A 214 -16.48 0.78 -3.48
N SER A 215 -16.75 -0.49 -3.80
CA SER A 215 -18.07 -1.11 -3.59
C SER A 215 -18.17 -1.94 -2.31
N HIS A 216 -17.05 -2.40 -1.76
CA HIS A 216 -17.04 -3.24 -0.57
C HIS A 216 -17.15 -2.37 0.70
N PRO A 217 -18.18 -2.55 1.55
CA PRO A 217 -18.50 -1.61 2.63
C PRO A 217 -17.35 -1.36 3.62
N GLY A 218 -16.63 -2.42 3.99
CA GLY A 218 -15.55 -2.36 4.98
C GLY A 218 -14.15 -2.03 4.42
N TRP A 219 -13.96 -1.99 3.09
CA TRP A 219 -12.60 -1.96 2.54
C TRP A 219 -11.97 -0.57 2.66
N ALA A 220 -12.57 0.46 2.03
CA ALA A 220 -12.05 1.82 2.09
C ALA A 220 -12.41 2.55 3.40
N LYS A 221 -13.57 2.21 4.01
CA LYS A 221 -14.08 2.91 5.21
C LYS A 221 -13.19 2.73 6.43
N SER A 222 -12.53 1.57 6.53
CA SER A 222 -11.75 1.16 7.70
C SER A 222 -10.25 1.44 7.58
N ASP A 223 -9.81 2.24 6.60
CA ASP A 223 -8.38 2.43 6.29
C ASP A 223 -7.54 3.06 7.40
N HIS A 224 -8.16 3.86 8.26
CA HIS A 224 -7.46 4.61 9.31
C HIS A 224 -7.92 4.21 10.72
N GLN A 225 -8.63 3.09 10.84
CA GLN A 225 -9.12 2.55 12.12
C GLN A 225 -8.24 1.38 12.54
N SER A 226 -7.47 1.56 13.62
CA SER A 226 -6.48 0.56 14.06
C SER A 226 -7.09 -0.78 14.48
N ASP A 227 -8.31 -0.76 15.03
CA ASP A 227 -9.06 -1.95 15.44
C ASP A 227 -9.63 -2.73 14.24
N LYS A 228 -9.54 -2.18 13.03
CA LYS A 228 -10.01 -2.81 11.79
C LYS A 228 -8.89 -3.50 10.99
N PHE A 229 -7.69 -3.59 11.55
CA PHE A 229 -6.59 -4.37 11.01
C PHE A 229 -6.09 -5.36 12.06
N SER A 230 -5.88 -6.61 11.66
CA SER A 230 -5.27 -7.61 12.53
C SER A 230 -4.35 -8.49 11.71
N TRP A 231 -3.13 -8.73 12.19
CA TRP A 231 -2.33 -9.82 11.66
C TRP A 231 -3.01 -11.16 11.93
N VAL A 232 -2.90 -12.07 10.97
CA VAL A 232 -3.18 -13.50 11.16
C VAL A 232 -1.83 -14.18 11.40
N ASP A 233 -0.96 -14.12 10.40
CA ASP A 233 0.44 -14.55 10.51
C ASP A 233 1.33 -13.57 9.74
N CYS A 234 2.27 -12.95 10.44
CA CYS A 234 3.24 -12.02 9.87
C CYS A 234 4.69 -12.48 10.03
N ASP A 235 4.93 -13.70 10.53
CA ASP A 235 6.27 -14.21 10.88
C ASP A 235 6.71 -15.41 10.03
N ASP A 236 5.94 -15.82 9.01
CA ASP A 236 6.32 -16.91 8.09
C ASP A 236 7.36 -16.48 7.03
N ARG A 237 8.51 -16.01 7.53
CA ARG A 237 9.64 -15.44 6.76
C ARG A 237 10.25 -16.44 5.78
N ASP A 238 10.36 -17.70 6.20
CA ASP A 238 10.99 -18.76 5.42
C ASP A 238 10.11 -19.23 4.25
N ARG A 239 8.78 -19.15 4.39
CA ARG A 239 7.86 -19.37 3.27
C ARG A 239 7.54 -18.11 2.48
N GLN A 240 7.97 -16.94 2.95
CA GLN A 240 7.73 -15.64 2.32
C GLN A 240 6.22 -15.36 2.19
N THR A 241 5.48 -15.77 3.21
CA THR A 241 4.04 -15.58 3.29
C THR A 241 3.69 -14.64 4.42
N LEU A 242 2.61 -13.89 4.24
CA LEU A 242 2.00 -13.11 5.29
C LEU A 242 0.49 -13.11 5.10
N SER A 243 -0.25 -12.95 6.18
CA SER A 243 -1.69 -12.86 6.15
C SER A 243 -2.23 -11.93 7.22
N PHE A 244 -3.29 -11.23 6.88
CA PHE A 244 -3.96 -10.27 7.76
C PHE A 244 -5.44 -10.15 7.43
N LEU A 245 -6.17 -9.58 8.39
CA LEU A 245 -7.58 -9.27 8.30
C LEU A 245 -7.78 -7.77 8.12
N ARG A 246 -8.73 -7.41 7.25
CA ARG A 246 -9.41 -6.10 7.30
C ARG A 246 -10.81 -6.36 7.85
N LEU A 247 -11.08 -5.91 9.07
CA LEU A 247 -12.37 -6.13 9.72
C LEU A 247 -13.35 -5.06 9.27
N GLY A 248 -14.59 -5.46 9.01
CA GLY A 248 -15.70 -4.53 8.81
C GLY A 248 -16.48 -4.28 10.09
N GLU A 249 -17.67 -3.70 9.95
CA GLU A 249 -18.65 -3.65 11.05
C GLU A 249 -19.42 -4.95 11.15
N GLU A 250 -19.67 -5.58 10.01
CA GLU A 250 -20.37 -6.86 9.92
C GLU A 250 -19.42 -8.01 9.55
N THR A 251 -19.82 -9.25 9.88
CA THR A 251 -19.07 -10.46 9.51
C THR A 251 -18.78 -10.51 8.01
N GLY A 252 -19.78 -10.26 7.17
CA GLY A 252 -19.68 -10.30 5.70
C GLY A 252 -18.73 -9.25 5.09
N GLU A 253 -18.31 -8.26 5.88
CA GLU A 253 -17.41 -7.20 5.47
C GLU A 253 -15.94 -7.48 5.86
N THR A 254 -15.66 -8.62 6.48
CA THR A 254 -14.29 -9.00 6.81
C THR A 254 -13.55 -9.49 5.57
N LEU A 255 -12.33 -8.99 5.34
CA LEU A 255 -11.42 -9.50 4.33
C LEU A 255 -10.30 -10.31 4.99
N LEU A 256 -10.07 -11.53 4.54
CA LEU A 256 -8.83 -12.27 4.79
C LEU A 256 -7.92 -12.11 3.58
N VAL A 257 -6.73 -11.60 3.80
CA VAL A 257 -5.71 -11.38 2.77
C VAL A 257 -4.57 -12.34 3.05
N ALA A 258 -4.36 -13.29 2.14
CA ALA A 258 -3.25 -14.25 2.21
C ALA A 258 -2.28 -14.00 1.06
N CYS A 259 -1.03 -13.68 1.40
CA CYS A 259 0.02 -13.33 0.46
C CYS A 259 1.05 -14.45 0.40
N ASN A 260 1.49 -14.77 -0.82
CA ASN A 260 2.62 -15.65 -1.09
C ASN A 260 3.59 -14.96 -2.04
N PHE A 261 4.71 -14.52 -1.49
CA PHE A 261 5.76 -13.85 -2.24
C PHE A 261 6.95 -14.76 -2.51
N SER A 262 6.74 -16.08 -2.57
CA SER A 262 7.71 -17.09 -2.98
C SER A 262 7.45 -17.62 -4.40
N ASP A 263 8.38 -18.45 -4.88
CA ASP A 263 8.36 -19.12 -6.19
C ASP A 263 7.54 -20.42 -6.23
N ARG A 264 6.98 -20.84 -5.08
CA ARG A 264 6.25 -22.10 -4.91
C ARG A 264 4.80 -21.87 -4.55
N LEU A 265 3.95 -22.82 -4.89
CA LEU A 265 2.58 -22.92 -4.36
C LEU A 265 2.66 -23.22 -2.86
N VAL A 266 1.96 -22.43 -2.03
CA VAL A 266 1.88 -22.67 -0.59
C VAL A 266 0.48 -23.13 -0.23
N HIS A 267 0.37 -24.31 0.37
CA HIS A 267 -0.85 -24.83 0.97
C HIS A 267 -0.68 -24.89 2.49
N ARG A 268 -1.60 -24.28 3.24
CA ARG A 268 -1.66 -24.36 4.70
C ARG A 268 -3.06 -24.02 5.21
N ASP A 269 -3.23 -24.18 6.51
CA ASP A 269 -4.35 -23.61 7.24
C ASP A 269 -4.05 -22.15 7.58
N TRP A 270 -5.04 -21.30 7.37
CA TRP A 270 -5.01 -19.86 7.63
C TRP A 270 -6.05 -19.54 8.70
N GLY A 271 -5.64 -18.95 9.82
CA GLY A 271 -6.55 -18.56 10.90
C GLY A 271 -7.62 -17.56 10.44
N CYS A 272 -8.86 -17.74 10.89
CA CYS A 272 -9.95 -16.80 10.62
C CYS A 272 -10.92 -16.66 11.80
N PRO A 273 -11.55 -15.49 11.99
CA PRO A 273 -12.38 -15.22 13.15
C PRO A 273 -13.80 -15.81 13.04
N HIS A 274 -14.30 -16.01 11.82
CA HIS A 274 -15.72 -16.29 11.57
C HIS A 274 -15.94 -17.70 11.03
N PRO A 275 -16.90 -18.46 11.59
CA PRO A 275 -17.27 -19.75 11.03
C PRO A 275 -18.09 -19.59 9.74
N GLY A 276 -18.14 -20.64 8.92
CA GLY A 276 -19.01 -20.71 7.73
C GLY A 276 -18.25 -20.68 6.41
N GLY A 277 -18.96 -20.30 5.34
CA GLY A 277 -18.39 -20.20 4.00
C GLY A 277 -17.56 -18.93 3.81
N TRP A 278 -16.45 -19.04 3.12
CA TRP A 278 -15.60 -17.93 2.69
C TRP A 278 -15.41 -18.01 1.18
N LYS A 279 -15.74 -16.94 0.47
CA LYS A 279 -15.58 -16.85 -0.98
C LYS A 279 -14.31 -16.09 -1.33
N VAL A 280 -13.63 -16.53 -2.38
CA VAL A 280 -12.52 -15.79 -2.98
C VAL A 280 -13.10 -14.60 -3.73
N LEU A 281 -12.83 -13.39 -3.24
CA LEU A 281 -13.17 -12.15 -3.93
C LEU A 281 -12.21 -11.88 -5.08
N LEU A 282 -10.92 -12.16 -4.87
CA LEU A 282 -9.87 -11.90 -5.84
C LEU A 282 -8.70 -12.85 -5.62
N ASP A 283 -8.13 -13.36 -6.70
CA ASP A 283 -6.87 -14.10 -6.72
C ASP A 283 -6.00 -13.54 -7.83
N THR A 284 -4.84 -12.97 -7.48
CA THR A 284 -3.93 -12.36 -8.47
C THR A 284 -3.27 -13.38 -9.40
N ASP A 285 -3.33 -14.68 -9.07
CA ASP A 285 -2.90 -15.77 -9.95
C ASP A 285 -4.03 -16.28 -10.86
N SER A 286 -5.22 -15.68 -10.84
CA SER A 286 -6.29 -16.07 -11.77
C SER A 286 -5.87 -15.92 -13.23
N PRO A 287 -6.25 -16.85 -14.14
CA PRO A 287 -6.08 -16.69 -15.58
C PRO A 287 -6.71 -15.40 -16.13
N HIS A 288 -7.72 -14.84 -15.46
CA HIS A 288 -8.30 -13.55 -15.80
C HIS A 288 -7.28 -12.39 -15.78
N TYR A 289 -6.28 -12.49 -14.91
CA TYR A 289 -5.20 -11.50 -14.76
C TYR A 289 -3.87 -11.97 -15.38
N GLY A 290 -3.88 -13.08 -16.12
CA GLY A 290 -2.68 -13.68 -16.71
C GLY A 290 -1.82 -14.47 -15.71
N GLY A 291 -2.43 -15.02 -14.65
CA GLY A 291 -1.81 -16.05 -13.81
C GLY A 291 -2.18 -17.47 -14.25
N GLU A 292 -1.73 -18.47 -13.49
CA GLU A 292 -1.91 -19.90 -13.82
C GLU A 292 -3.18 -20.49 -13.20
N GLY A 293 -3.70 -19.90 -12.11
CA GLY A 293 -4.84 -20.39 -11.37
C GLY A 293 -4.52 -21.61 -10.51
N SER A 294 -3.24 -21.85 -10.22
CA SER A 294 -2.74 -23.09 -9.63
C SER A 294 -3.27 -23.35 -8.21
N ALA A 295 -3.70 -22.29 -7.52
CA ALA A 295 -4.27 -22.40 -6.20
C ALA A 295 -5.68 -23.02 -6.17
N GLY A 296 -6.45 -22.96 -7.28
CA GLY A 296 -7.79 -23.52 -7.39
C GLY A 296 -8.79 -23.06 -6.33
N GLY A 297 -10.02 -23.57 -6.35
CA GLY A 297 -11.05 -23.27 -5.35
C GLY A 297 -11.55 -21.82 -5.37
N THR A 298 -12.86 -21.63 -5.18
CA THR A 298 -13.48 -20.29 -5.12
C THR A 298 -14.29 -20.07 -3.85
N VAL A 299 -14.62 -21.14 -3.14
CA VAL A 299 -15.34 -21.12 -1.87
C VAL A 299 -14.71 -22.16 -0.95
N PHE A 300 -14.50 -21.79 0.29
CA PHE A 300 -13.94 -22.63 1.34
C PHE A 300 -14.90 -22.63 2.54
N SER A 301 -14.91 -23.72 3.30
CA SER A 301 -15.65 -23.79 4.57
C SER A 301 -14.65 -23.75 5.70
N SER A 302 -14.93 -22.93 6.70
CA SER A 302 -14.10 -22.88 7.90
C SER A 302 -14.18 -24.20 8.67
N LEU A 303 -13.08 -24.54 9.34
CA LEU A 303 -13.01 -25.65 10.28
C LEU A 303 -12.88 -25.11 11.69
N ALA A 304 -13.52 -25.76 12.66
CA ALA A 304 -13.37 -25.49 14.08
C ALA A 304 -12.03 -26.04 14.61
N ASN A 305 -10.94 -25.57 14.02
CA ASN A 305 -9.57 -25.92 14.33
C ASN A 305 -8.78 -24.62 14.55
N PRO A 306 -8.47 -24.24 15.80
CA PRO A 306 -7.77 -23.00 16.10
C PRO A 306 -6.41 -22.92 15.41
N CYS A 307 -6.12 -21.79 14.76
CA CYS A 307 -4.90 -21.54 14.01
C CYS A 307 -4.58 -20.05 14.06
N ASP A 308 -3.29 -19.69 14.10
CA ASP A 308 -2.81 -18.30 14.03
C ASP A 308 -3.53 -17.34 15.01
N GLY A 309 -3.81 -17.82 16.24
CA GLY A 309 -4.50 -17.04 17.27
C GLY A 309 -6.02 -16.86 17.07
N HIS A 310 -6.61 -17.49 16.04
CA HIS A 310 -8.03 -17.40 15.72
C HIS A 310 -8.79 -18.72 16.02
N PRO A 311 -10.12 -18.65 16.27
CA PRO A 311 -10.92 -19.80 16.67
C PRO A 311 -11.25 -20.77 15.52
N GLN A 312 -11.12 -20.33 14.27
CA GLN A 312 -11.40 -21.12 13.07
C GLN A 312 -10.19 -21.07 12.13
N SER A 313 -10.17 -21.96 11.15
CA SER A 313 -9.18 -21.95 10.07
C SER A 313 -9.81 -22.25 8.71
N LEU A 314 -9.16 -21.80 7.65
CA LEU A 314 -9.45 -22.13 6.27
C LEU A 314 -8.24 -22.84 5.66
N SER A 315 -8.45 -24.02 5.08
CA SER A 315 -7.39 -24.78 4.43
C SER A 315 -7.40 -24.52 2.93
N PHE A 316 -6.42 -23.78 2.42
CA PHE A 316 -6.33 -23.46 0.98
C PHE A 316 -4.92 -23.12 0.53
N SER A 317 -4.73 -23.18 -0.78
CA SER A 317 -3.47 -22.82 -1.42
C SER A 317 -3.44 -21.36 -1.88
N VAL A 318 -2.26 -20.75 -1.90
CA VAL A 318 -1.97 -19.45 -2.52
C VAL A 318 -0.87 -19.65 -3.56
N GLY A 319 -1.12 -19.16 -4.78
CA GLY A 319 -0.22 -19.26 -5.93
C GLY A 319 1.13 -18.61 -5.68
N ARG A 320 2.15 -18.97 -6.48
CA ARG A 320 3.45 -18.30 -6.44
C ARG A 320 3.31 -16.83 -6.84
N TRP A 321 4.07 -15.95 -6.22
CA TRP A 321 4.02 -14.50 -6.47
C TRP A 321 2.59 -13.95 -6.50
N SER A 322 1.74 -14.34 -5.56
CA SER A 322 0.31 -14.05 -5.61
C SER A 322 -0.28 -13.62 -4.26
N VAL A 323 -1.44 -12.98 -4.33
CA VAL A 323 -2.27 -12.61 -3.19
C VAL A 323 -3.68 -13.09 -3.45
N ARG A 324 -4.28 -13.70 -2.42
CA ARG A 324 -5.66 -14.15 -2.44
C ARG A 324 -6.45 -13.42 -1.35
N ILE A 325 -7.59 -12.85 -1.75
CA ILE A 325 -8.48 -12.05 -0.90
C ILE A 325 -9.79 -12.82 -0.79
N LEU A 326 -10.19 -13.12 0.44
CA LEU A 326 -11.43 -13.82 0.74
C LEU A 326 -12.32 -12.97 1.63
N CYS A 327 -13.64 -13.17 1.56
CA CYS A 327 -14.57 -12.65 2.54
C CYS A 327 -15.59 -13.73 2.94
N PRO A 328 -16.24 -13.61 4.11
CA PRO A 328 -17.35 -14.48 4.46
C PRO A 328 -18.49 -14.42 3.44
N GLY A 329 -19.15 -15.57 3.27
CA GLY A 329 -20.25 -15.80 2.32
C GLY A 329 -21.59 -15.30 2.78
#